data_AF-A0A136L158-F1
#
_entry.id   AF-A0A136L158-F1
#
_cell.length_a   1.000
_cell.length_b   1.000
_cell.length_c   1.000
_cell.angle_alpha   90.00
_cell.angle_beta   90.00
_cell.angle_gamma   90.00
#
_symmetry.space_group_name_H-M   'P 1'
#
loop_
_entity.id
_entity.type
_entity.pdbx_description
1 polymer ?
#
loop_
_entity_poly.entity_id
_entity_poly.type
_entity_poly.pdbx_seq_one_letter_code
_entity_poly.pdbx_strand_id
1 'polypeptide(L)'
;MKTKIFQLVLVSFIFIACLNQEIVLPTQTAILPTPKTYPTALPETWIGDAGLVSGKPCFAPCFFGIFAGQTSINQAFDFLEANGDLFCVFDNETDIVCDNIIVTANPSTSLVESLGFSLDKMISVESIISVYGEPNYIKIQRTSIPEAPKSFSILMFDEVKMVIWLPEISGEQYPILHSTSPELIMYFDDTNYVITKDLYAPSPWNGYGIYEP
;
A
#
# COMPACT_ATOMS: atom_id res chain seq x y z
N MET A 1 -2.32 -36.36 41.18
CA MET A 1 -2.00 -36.23 42.63
C MET A 1 -0.49 -36.37 42.80
N LYS A 2 0.25 -35.26 42.81
CA LYS A 2 1.63 -35.12 43.35
C LYS A 2 2.03 -33.64 43.32
N THR A 3 1.82 -33.03 44.48
CA THR A 3 2.25 -31.70 44.93
C THR A 3 3.77 -31.65 45.10
N LYS A 4 4.46 -30.61 44.62
CA LYS A 4 5.72 -30.07 45.20
C LYS A 4 5.90 -28.60 44.73
N ILE A 5 5.70 -27.61 45.60
CA ILE A 5 6.62 -26.99 46.60
C ILE A 5 7.23 -25.69 46.06
N PHE A 6 6.73 -24.61 46.67
CA PHE A 6 7.31 -23.28 46.87
C PHE A 6 8.85 -23.22 46.86
N GLN A 7 9.41 -22.23 46.14
CA GLN A 7 10.56 -21.48 46.64
C GLN A 7 10.36 -19.98 46.42
N LEU A 8 10.60 -19.27 47.52
CA LEU A 8 10.34 -17.88 47.82
C LEU A 8 11.68 -17.32 48.30
N VAL A 9 12.36 -16.52 47.48
CA VAL A 9 13.68 -15.90 47.73
C VAL A 9 13.80 -14.78 46.69
N LEU A 10 14.16 -13.52 46.93
CA LEU A 10 14.46 -12.73 48.11
C LEU A 10 14.36 -11.28 47.61
N VAL A 11 13.70 -10.43 48.37
CA VAL A 11 13.70 -8.98 48.19
C VAL A 11 15.14 -8.47 48.32
N SER A 12 15.67 -7.81 47.29
CA SER A 12 16.89 -7.03 47.40
C SER A 12 16.56 -5.57 47.12
N PHE A 13 16.36 -4.83 48.21
CA PHE A 13 16.36 -3.37 48.25
C PHE A 13 17.75 -2.87 47.88
N ILE A 14 17.93 -2.35 46.67
CA ILE A 14 19.08 -1.51 46.36
C ILE A 14 18.61 -0.05 46.44
N PHE A 15 18.97 0.58 47.55
CA PHE A 15 19.03 2.04 47.68
C PHE A 15 20.06 2.57 46.67
N ILE A 16 19.60 3.14 45.55
CA ILE A 16 20.43 3.97 44.69
C ILE A 16 20.15 5.42 45.07
N ALA A 17 21.22 6.08 45.52
CA ALA A 17 21.26 7.46 45.93
C ALA A 17 20.65 8.39 44.88
N CYS A 18 19.75 9.28 45.32
CA CYS A 18 19.37 10.47 44.58
C CYS A 18 20.61 11.36 44.39
N LEU A 19 21.26 11.25 43.23
CA LEU A 19 22.06 12.37 42.73
C LEU A 19 21.07 13.43 42.23
N ASN A 20 21.03 14.56 42.92
CA ASN A 20 20.51 15.81 42.35
C ASN A 20 21.44 16.24 41.22
N GLN A 21 21.25 15.66 40.03
CA GLN A 21 21.73 16.28 38.81
C GLN A 21 20.70 17.34 38.43
N GLU A 22 21.13 18.60 38.41
CA GLU A 22 20.41 19.67 37.72
C GLU A 22 20.34 19.28 36.25
N ILE A 23 19.18 18.74 35.86
CA ILE A 23 18.87 18.47 34.46
C ILE A 23 18.68 19.85 33.81
N VAL A 24 19.76 20.38 33.25
CA VAL A 24 19.69 21.46 32.28
C VAL A 24 19.01 20.88 31.04
N LEU A 25 17.68 20.98 30.99
CA LEU A 25 16.92 20.60 29.80
C LEU A 25 17.42 21.50 28.66
N PRO A 26 18.04 20.95 27.60
CA PRO A 26 18.31 21.74 26.43
C PRO A 26 16.97 22.28 25.96
N THR A 27 16.85 23.61 25.91
CA THR A 27 15.70 24.27 25.30
C THR A 27 15.79 23.97 23.81
N GLN A 28 15.25 22.80 23.44
CA GLN A 28 15.13 22.38 22.07
C GLN A 28 14.06 23.28 21.49
N THR A 29 14.48 24.31 20.75
CA THR A 29 13.59 25.13 19.94
C THR A 29 12.86 24.15 19.03
N ALA A 30 11.60 23.86 19.35
CA ALA A 30 10.75 23.05 18.52
C ALA A 30 10.63 23.78 17.19
N ILE A 31 11.37 23.31 16.19
CA ILE A 31 11.24 23.79 14.82
C ILE A 31 9.84 23.33 14.41
N LEU A 32 8.89 24.26 14.41
CA LEU A 32 7.54 23.99 13.93
C LEU A 32 7.69 23.47 12.50
N PRO A 33 7.26 22.25 12.19
CA PRO A 33 7.41 21.70 10.85
C PRO A 33 6.77 22.69 9.88
N THR A 34 7.57 23.19 8.95
CA THR A 34 7.10 24.11 7.92
C THR A 34 5.92 23.42 7.24
N PRO A 35 4.72 24.03 7.21
CA PRO A 35 3.56 23.43 6.56
C PRO A 35 3.96 23.03 5.14
N LYS A 36 3.87 21.73 4.81
CA LYS A 36 4.06 21.29 3.43
C LYS A 36 3.01 22.00 2.59
N THR A 37 3.43 22.96 1.78
CA THR A 37 2.57 23.64 0.82
C THR A 37 2.25 22.67 -0.30
N TYR A 38 1.02 22.15 -0.30
CA TYR A 38 0.51 21.36 -1.41
C TYR A 38 0.13 22.28 -2.58
N PRO A 39 0.38 21.88 -3.84
CA PRO A 39 0.01 22.69 -5.01
C PRO A 39 -1.48 23.04 -5.00
N THR A 40 -1.81 24.32 -5.12
CA THR A 40 -3.19 24.85 -5.14
C THR A 40 -3.84 24.79 -6.53
N ALA A 41 -3.12 24.34 -7.56
CA ALA A 41 -3.68 24.21 -8.90
C ALA A 41 -4.48 22.91 -8.99
N LEU A 42 -5.78 23.02 -9.28
CA LEU A 42 -6.62 21.90 -9.69
C LEU A 42 -5.91 21.17 -10.85
N PRO A 43 -5.59 19.88 -10.71
CA PRO A 43 -4.81 19.20 -11.72
C PRO A 43 -5.57 19.10 -13.04
N GLU A 44 -4.80 19.09 -14.13
CA GLU A 44 -5.31 18.74 -15.46
C GLU A 44 -6.10 17.43 -15.35
N THR A 45 -7.32 17.45 -15.88
CA THR A 45 -8.29 16.34 -15.99
C THR A 45 -7.68 14.95 -15.96
N TRP A 46 -8.28 14.06 -15.15
CA TRP A 46 -8.01 12.61 -15.06
C TRP A 46 -7.42 12.04 -16.37
N ILE A 47 -6.13 11.72 -16.33
CA ILE A 47 -5.49 10.96 -17.38
C ILE A 47 -5.82 9.51 -17.06
N GLY A 48 -6.47 8.78 -17.97
CA GLY A 48 -7.02 7.43 -17.70
C GLY A 48 -6.01 6.35 -17.28
N ASP A 49 -4.72 6.69 -17.11
CA ASP A 49 -3.70 5.87 -16.48
C ASP A 49 -3.44 6.23 -15.00
N ALA A 50 -4.24 7.13 -14.42
CA ALA A 50 -4.16 7.62 -13.05
C ALA A 50 -2.78 8.18 -12.64
N GLY A 51 -1.98 8.65 -13.60
CA GLY A 51 -0.61 9.12 -13.33
C GLY A 51 0.43 8.00 -13.21
N LEU A 52 0.02 6.74 -13.30
CA LEU A 52 0.93 5.60 -13.16
C LEU A 52 2.02 5.62 -14.25
N VAL A 53 1.69 5.93 -15.50
CA VAL A 53 2.70 5.99 -16.58
C VAL A 53 3.01 7.44 -16.97
N SER A 54 1.98 8.29 -17.05
CA SER A 54 2.11 9.69 -17.44
C SER A 54 2.77 10.58 -16.38
N GLY A 55 2.82 10.14 -15.12
CA GLY A 55 3.34 10.91 -14.00
C GLY A 55 2.48 12.09 -13.58
N LYS A 56 1.23 12.16 -14.06
CA LYS A 56 0.31 13.27 -13.81
C LYS A 56 -0.95 12.81 -13.08
N PRO A 57 -1.35 13.49 -12.00
CA PRO A 57 -0.71 14.68 -11.44
C PRO A 57 0.57 14.37 -10.63
N CYS A 58 0.88 13.10 -10.39
CA CYS A 58 2.09 12.66 -9.73
C CYS A 58 2.45 11.22 -10.15
N PHE A 59 3.70 10.81 -9.92
CA PHE A 59 4.19 9.44 -10.16
C PHE A 59 3.94 8.53 -8.95
N ALA A 60 3.86 7.20 -9.18
CA ALA A 60 3.75 6.23 -8.10
C ALA A 60 4.85 6.43 -7.03
N PRO A 61 4.56 6.16 -5.74
CA PRO A 61 3.31 5.63 -5.18
C PRO A 61 2.29 6.73 -4.83
N CYS A 62 2.22 7.79 -5.63
CA CYS A 62 1.22 8.83 -5.51
C CYS A 62 0.02 8.56 -6.42
N PHE A 63 -1.16 8.94 -5.93
CA PHE A 63 -2.37 9.06 -6.72
C PHE A 63 -3.09 10.34 -6.26
N PHE A 64 -3.23 11.33 -7.12
CA PHE A 64 -3.90 12.59 -6.78
C PHE A 64 -3.34 13.31 -5.53
N GLY A 65 -2.05 13.13 -5.24
CA GLY A 65 -1.42 13.69 -4.03
C GLY A 65 -1.56 12.83 -2.77
N ILE A 66 -2.23 11.68 -2.87
CA ILE A 66 -2.37 10.69 -1.79
C ILE A 66 -1.16 9.78 -1.80
N PHE A 67 -0.48 9.70 -0.65
CA PHE A 67 0.64 8.80 -0.39
C PHE A 67 0.33 7.95 0.84
N ALA A 68 0.39 6.63 0.69
CA ALA A 68 0.26 5.72 1.82
C ALA A 68 1.39 5.96 2.85
N GLY A 69 1.05 5.89 4.13
CA GLY A 69 1.90 6.19 5.27
C GLY A 69 2.15 7.69 5.53
N GLN A 70 1.62 8.59 4.69
CA GLN A 70 1.88 10.03 4.80
C GLN A 70 0.62 10.90 4.78
N THR A 71 -0.34 10.58 3.94
CA THR A 71 -1.59 11.35 3.80
C THR A 71 -2.59 10.88 4.85
N SER A 72 -3.26 11.81 5.55
CA SER A 72 -4.37 11.41 6.44
C SER A 72 -5.63 11.08 5.64
N ILE A 73 -6.52 10.26 6.20
CA ILE A 73 -7.75 9.86 5.49
C ILE A 73 -8.63 11.06 5.12
N ASN A 74 -8.74 12.07 5.99
CA ASN A 74 -9.49 13.29 5.70
C ASN A 74 -8.84 14.10 4.56
N GLN A 75 -7.51 14.20 4.54
CA GLN A 75 -6.80 14.85 3.42
C GLN A 75 -6.98 14.07 2.12
N ALA A 76 -6.99 12.74 2.18
CA ALA A 76 -7.25 11.90 1.02
C ALA A 76 -8.66 12.13 0.47
N PHE A 77 -9.66 12.23 1.35
CA PHE A 77 -11.03 12.58 0.98
C PHE A 77 -11.09 13.95 0.28
N ASP A 78 -10.49 14.98 0.89
CA ASP A 78 -10.41 16.32 0.30
C ASP A 78 -9.74 16.31 -1.09
N PHE A 79 -8.67 15.52 -1.26
CA PHE A 79 -8.00 15.36 -2.56
C PHE A 79 -8.91 14.68 -3.58
N LEU A 80 -9.62 13.61 -3.21
CA LEU A 80 -10.54 12.92 -4.11
C LEU A 80 -11.70 13.81 -4.54
N GLU A 81 -12.33 14.53 -3.60
CA GLU A 81 -13.40 15.49 -3.90
C GLU A 81 -12.92 16.65 -4.79
N ALA A 82 -11.69 17.12 -4.61
CA ALA A 82 -11.13 18.18 -5.42
C ALA A 82 -10.80 17.75 -6.87
N ASN A 83 -10.69 16.44 -7.14
CA ASN A 83 -10.21 15.91 -8.42
C ASN A 83 -11.33 15.50 -9.42
N GLY A 84 -12.60 15.84 -9.16
CA GLY A 84 -13.68 15.74 -10.15
C GLY A 84 -15.03 15.28 -9.58
N ASP A 85 -15.89 14.76 -10.45
CA ASP A 85 -17.21 14.19 -10.11
C ASP A 85 -17.10 12.77 -9.52
N LEU A 86 -16.08 12.51 -8.68
CA LEU A 86 -15.98 11.23 -7.98
C LEU A 86 -17.01 11.21 -6.85
N PHE A 87 -17.94 10.25 -6.89
CA PHE A 87 -18.85 10.03 -5.77
C PHE A 87 -18.14 9.17 -4.72
N CYS A 88 -17.46 9.84 -3.79
CA CYS A 88 -16.77 9.19 -2.68
C CYS A 88 -17.64 9.18 -1.43
N VAL A 89 -17.66 8.05 -0.74
CA VAL A 89 -18.30 7.91 0.56
C VAL A 89 -17.34 7.27 1.55
N PHE A 90 -17.51 7.62 2.82
CA PHE A 90 -16.92 6.84 3.89
C PHE A 90 -17.78 5.58 4.08
N ASP A 91 -17.22 4.39 3.83
CA ASP A 91 -17.87 3.11 4.15
C ASP A 91 -17.86 2.89 5.68
N ASN A 92 -16.84 3.46 6.35
CA ASN A 92 -16.64 3.48 7.80
C ASN A 92 -15.74 4.68 8.17
N GLU A 93 -15.41 4.89 9.45
CA GLU A 93 -14.58 6.03 9.90
C GLU A 93 -13.14 6.06 9.34
N THR A 94 -12.73 5.02 8.62
CA THR A 94 -11.35 4.78 8.18
C THR A 94 -11.20 4.52 6.69
N ASP A 95 -12.29 4.23 5.99
CA ASP A 95 -12.25 3.75 4.61
C ASP A 95 -13.06 4.67 3.72
N ILE A 96 -12.48 5.06 2.59
CA ILE A 96 -13.13 5.83 1.54
C ILE A 96 -13.32 4.90 0.34
N VAL A 97 -14.55 4.81 -0.14
CA VAL A 97 -14.89 4.09 -1.36
C VAL A 97 -15.47 5.09 -2.34
N CYS A 98 -14.88 5.13 -3.53
CA CYS A 98 -15.42 5.80 -4.71
C CYS A 98 -15.57 4.75 -5.82
N ASP A 99 -16.17 5.10 -6.96
CA ASP A 99 -16.47 4.18 -8.08
C ASP A 99 -15.44 3.06 -8.31
N ASN A 100 -14.20 3.42 -8.64
CA ASN A 100 -13.10 2.51 -8.94
C ASN A 100 -11.89 2.73 -8.01
N ILE A 101 -12.08 3.39 -6.87
CA ILE A 101 -11.01 3.80 -5.95
C ILE A 101 -11.38 3.37 -4.53
N ILE A 102 -10.44 2.74 -3.83
CA ILE A 102 -10.59 2.35 -2.42
C ILE A 102 -9.39 2.89 -1.65
N VAL A 103 -9.64 3.65 -0.59
CA VAL A 103 -8.61 4.13 0.33
C VAL A 103 -8.90 3.56 1.70
N THR A 104 -7.91 2.94 2.32
CA THR A 104 -8.01 2.39 3.68
C THR A 104 -7.01 3.13 4.55
N ALA A 105 -7.39 3.47 5.78
CA ALA A 105 -6.50 4.10 6.75
C ALA A 105 -6.39 3.32 8.05
N ASN A 106 -5.22 3.44 8.66
CA ASN A 106 -4.97 2.88 9.97
C ASN A 106 -5.82 3.62 11.03
N PRO A 107 -6.69 2.93 11.80
CA PRO A 107 -7.60 3.57 12.75
C PRO A 107 -6.88 4.30 13.90
N SER A 108 -5.64 3.91 14.21
CA SER A 108 -4.90 4.51 15.33
C SER A 108 -4.14 5.78 14.95
N THR A 109 -3.79 5.94 13.67
CA THR A 109 -3.01 7.08 13.18
C THR A 109 -3.77 7.98 12.21
N SER A 110 -4.90 7.48 11.70
CA SER A 110 -5.69 8.09 10.61
C SER A 110 -4.89 8.33 9.34
N LEU A 111 -3.73 7.68 9.17
CA LEU A 111 -2.93 7.73 7.94
C LEU A 111 -3.42 6.66 6.98
N VAL A 112 -3.50 7.01 5.69
CA VAL A 112 -3.78 6.08 4.60
C VAL A 112 -2.74 4.97 4.66
N GLU A 113 -3.18 3.72 4.68
CA GLU A 113 -2.32 2.55 4.77
C GLU A 113 -2.29 1.78 3.45
N SER A 114 -3.38 1.85 2.69
CA SER A 114 -3.45 1.35 1.33
C SER A 114 -4.37 2.20 0.47
N LEU A 115 -4.09 2.19 -0.83
CA LEU A 115 -4.88 2.85 -1.85
C LEU A 115 -4.94 1.94 -3.08
N GLY A 116 -6.14 1.52 -3.46
CA GLY A 116 -6.41 0.73 -4.66
C GLY A 116 -7.19 1.53 -5.71
N PHE A 117 -6.87 1.34 -6.99
CA PHE A 117 -7.66 1.90 -8.09
C PHE A 117 -7.61 1.03 -9.35
N SER A 118 -8.70 1.00 -10.10
CA SER A 118 -8.75 0.40 -11.44
C SER A 118 -8.56 1.45 -12.53
N LEU A 119 -7.99 1.04 -13.66
CA LEU A 119 -7.67 1.96 -14.76
C LEU A 119 -8.79 1.99 -15.81
N ASP A 120 -9.20 3.18 -16.23
CA ASP A 120 -10.17 3.35 -17.31
C ASP A 120 -9.53 3.10 -18.69
N LYS A 121 -8.26 3.50 -18.83
CA LYS A 121 -7.50 3.29 -20.06
C LYS A 121 -6.61 2.08 -19.88
N MET A 122 -6.72 1.14 -20.83
CA MET A 122 -5.80 0.02 -20.88
C MET A 122 -4.36 0.52 -21.07
N ILE A 123 -3.54 0.32 -20.05
CA ILE A 123 -2.08 0.35 -20.14
C ILE A 123 -1.57 -1.09 -20.09
N SER A 124 -0.38 -1.32 -20.61
CA SER A 124 0.24 -2.65 -20.58
C SER A 124 1.22 -2.81 -19.41
N VAL A 125 1.43 -4.04 -18.96
CA VAL A 125 2.50 -4.38 -18.00
C VAL A 125 3.86 -3.91 -18.51
N GLU A 126 4.14 -4.01 -19.82
CA GLU A 126 5.36 -3.46 -20.41
C GLU A 126 5.51 -1.94 -20.22
N SER A 127 4.41 -1.18 -20.36
CA SER A 127 4.45 0.27 -20.13
C SER A 127 4.81 0.58 -18.68
N ILE A 128 4.27 -0.17 -17.74
CA ILE A 128 4.57 0.00 -16.30
C ILE A 128 6.02 -0.37 -16.01
N ILE A 129 6.50 -1.51 -16.54
CA ILE A 129 7.88 -1.95 -16.36
C ILE A 129 8.88 -0.95 -16.97
N SER A 130 8.52 -0.30 -18.08
CA SER A 130 9.38 0.73 -18.68
C SER A 130 9.59 1.96 -17.80
N VAL A 131 8.67 2.23 -16.86
CA VAL A 131 8.73 3.37 -15.94
C VAL A 131 9.34 2.99 -14.59
N TYR A 132 8.95 1.84 -14.03
CA TYR A 132 9.30 1.45 -12.66
C TYR A 132 10.34 0.32 -12.56
N GLY A 133 10.82 -0.20 -13.69
CA GLY A 133 11.67 -1.39 -13.72
C GLY A 133 10.86 -2.69 -13.62
N GLU A 134 11.54 -3.82 -13.49
CA GLU A 134 10.88 -5.11 -13.36
C GLU A 134 10.26 -5.30 -11.96
N PRO A 135 9.10 -5.99 -11.85
CA PRO A 135 8.59 -6.38 -10.53
C PRO A 135 9.59 -7.29 -9.84
N ASN A 136 9.64 -7.24 -8.52
CA ASN A 136 10.50 -8.11 -7.71
C ASN A 136 9.91 -9.51 -7.60
N TYR A 137 8.58 -9.61 -7.52
CA TYR A 137 7.89 -10.86 -7.31
C TYR A 137 6.60 -11.00 -8.11
N ILE A 138 6.15 -12.24 -8.18
CA ILE A 138 4.91 -12.68 -8.78
C ILE A 138 4.24 -13.74 -7.92
N LYS A 139 2.91 -13.68 -7.83
CA LYS A 139 2.10 -14.78 -7.30
C LYS A 139 0.97 -15.11 -8.25
N ILE A 140 0.84 -16.38 -8.63
CA ILE A 140 -0.36 -16.89 -9.28
C ILE A 140 -1.26 -17.52 -8.20
N GLN A 141 -2.55 -17.22 -8.27
CA GLN A 141 -3.57 -17.81 -7.39
C GLN A 141 -4.63 -18.51 -8.21
N ARG A 142 -5.18 -19.59 -7.66
CA ARG A 142 -6.34 -20.31 -8.21
C ARG A 142 -7.58 -19.88 -7.43
N THR A 143 -8.65 -19.47 -8.12
CA THR A 143 -9.87 -18.93 -7.49
C THR A 143 -11.08 -19.84 -7.57
N SER A 144 -11.05 -20.88 -8.39
CA SER A 144 -12.24 -21.68 -8.69
C SER A 144 -12.07 -23.18 -8.39
N ILE A 145 -13.19 -23.90 -8.55
CA ILE A 145 -13.28 -25.35 -8.36
C ILE A 145 -12.52 -26.12 -9.46
N PRO A 146 -12.05 -27.36 -9.18
CA PRO A 146 -11.23 -28.15 -10.10
C PRO A 146 -11.81 -28.36 -11.50
N GLU A 147 -13.13 -28.34 -11.65
CA GLU A 147 -13.82 -28.59 -12.91
C GLU A 147 -13.75 -27.42 -13.90
N ALA A 148 -13.46 -26.21 -13.42
CA ALA A 148 -13.34 -25.00 -14.24
C ALA A 148 -12.29 -24.08 -13.62
N PRO A 149 -11.01 -24.47 -13.62
CA PRO A 149 -9.95 -23.74 -12.95
C PRO A 149 -9.83 -22.33 -13.54
N LYS A 150 -9.66 -21.36 -12.66
CA LYS A 150 -9.41 -19.98 -12.96
C LYS A 150 -8.22 -19.54 -12.17
N SER A 151 -7.44 -18.65 -12.78
CA SER A 151 -6.26 -18.10 -12.16
C SER A 151 -6.16 -16.61 -12.39
N PHE A 152 -5.54 -15.93 -11.44
CA PHE A 152 -5.12 -14.54 -11.58
C PHE A 152 -3.69 -14.41 -11.10
N SER A 153 -3.04 -13.33 -11.50
CA SER A 153 -1.66 -13.05 -11.14
C SER A 153 -1.56 -11.74 -10.38
N ILE A 154 -0.63 -11.68 -9.44
CA ILE A 154 -0.24 -10.49 -8.72
C ILE A 154 1.24 -10.21 -9.01
N LEU A 155 1.57 -9.00 -9.45
CA LEU A 155 2.95 -8.51 -9.57
C LEU A 155 3.25 -7.56 -8.41
N MET A 156 4.46 -7.62 -7.85
CA MET A 156 4.84 -6.80 -6.70
C MET A 156 6.16 -6.06 -6.93
N PHE A 157 6.16 -4.76 -6.62
CA PHE A 157 7.30 -3.86 -6.77
C PHE A 157 7.74 -3.35 -5.39
N ASP A 158 8.89 -3.82 -4.90
CA ASP A 158 9.42 -3.51 -3.56
C ASP A 158 9.79 -2.04 -3.43
N GLU A 159 10.31 -1.41 -4.49
CA GLU A 159 10.82 -0.03 -4.42
C GLU A 159 9.70 0.99 -4.22
N VAL A 160 8.60 0.85 -4.97
CA VAL A 160 7.45 1.76 -4.90
C VAL A 160 6.30 1.21 -4.06
N LYS A 161 6.47 0.08 -3.36
CA LYS A 161 5.42 -0.55 -2.52
C LYS A 161 4.10 -0.75 -3.27
N MET A 162 4.20 -1.14 -4.54
CA MET A 162 3.07 -1.29 -5.45
C MET A 162 2.75 -2.76 -5.67
N VAL A 163 1.47 -3.08 -5.73
CA VAL A 163 0.94 -4.39 -6.10
C VAL A 163 0.00 -4.20 -7.29
N ILE A 164 0.15 -5.05 -8.30
CA ILE A 164 -0.64 -5.02 -9.53
C ILE A 164 -1.36 -6.36 -9.66
N TRP A 165 -2.68 -6.30 -9.70
CA TRP A 165 -3.52 -7.46 -9.98
C TRP A 165 -3.77 -7.52 -11.47
N LEU A 166 -3.50 -8.67 -12.07
CA LEU A 166 -3.83 -8.97 -13.45
C LEU A 166 -5.18 -9.70 -13.52
N PRO A 167 -5.94 -9.54 -14.61
CA PRO A 167 -7.28 -10.09 -14.76
C PRO A 167 -7.37 -11.59 -14.50
N GLU A 168 -8.49 -12.05 -13.97
CA GLU A 168 -8.77 -13.48 -13.90
C GLU A 168 -8.92 -14.10 -15.31
N ILE A 169 -8.30 -15.26 -15.53
CA ILE A 169 -8.43 -16.04 -16.77
C ILE A 169 -8.84 -17.48 -16.48
N SER A 170 -9.28 -18.19 -17.52
CA SER A 170 -9.53 -19.63 -17.44
C SER A 170 -8.24 -20.42 -17.60
N GLY A 171 -8.05 -21.44 -16.76
CA GLY A 171 -6.89 -22.32 -16.78
C GLY A 171 -6.11 -22.32 -15.46
N GLU A 172 -5.29 -23.36 -15.28
CA GLU A 172 -4.38 -23.47 -14.13
C GLU A 172 -3.09 -22.67 -14.31
N GLN A 173 -2.71 -22.39 -15.55
CA GLN A 173 -1.50 -21.64 -15.91
C GLN A 173 -1.87 -20.22 -16.30
N TYR A 174 -1.00 -19.27 -15.98
CA TYR A 174 -1.21 -17.85 -16.25
C TYR A 174 -0.14 -17.29 -17.20
N PRO A 175 -0.47 -16.99 -18.48
CA PRO A 175 0.45 -16.33 -19.39
C PRO A 175 0.49 -14.83 -19.10
N ILE A 176 1.69 -14.30 -18.88
CA ILE A 176 1.95 -12.86 -18.78
C ILE A 176 2.68 -12.42 -20.02
N LEU A 177 1.99 -11.60 -20.81
CA LEU A 177 2.48 -11.03 -22.05
C LEU A 177 2.85 -9.57 -21.83
N HIS A 178 3.68 -9.03 -22.73
CA HIS A 178 4.00 -7.59 -22.75
C HIS A 178 2.74 -6.73 -22.76
N SER A 179 1.72 -7.18 -23.50
CA SER A 179 0.43 -6.52 -23.69
C SER A 179 -0.61 -6.82 -22.61
N THR A 180 -0.29 -7.61 -21.58
CA THR A 180 -1.25 -7.88 -20.50
C THR A 180 -1.60 -6.58 -19.81
N SER A 181 -2.90 -6.28 -19.68
CA SER A 181 -3.39 -5.09 -18.99
C SER A 181 -3.69 -5.41 -17.53
N PRO A 182 -3.31 -4.56 -16.57
CA PRO A 182 -3.69 -4.74 -15.17
C PRO A 182 -5.18 -4.44 -14.95
N GLU A 183 -5.75 -5.07 -13.93
CA GLU A 183 -7.14 -4.85 -13.49
C GLU A 183 -7.20 -3.88 -12.30
N LEU A 184 -6.30 -4.02 -11.35
CA LEU A 184 -6.25 -3.22 -10.13
C LEU A 184 -4.79 -2.90 -9.78
N ILE A 185 -4.54 -1.64 -9.43
CA ILE A 185 -3.26 -1.17 -8.90
C ILE A 185 -3.48 -0.81 -7.45
N MET A 186 -2.55 -1.22 -6.58
CA MET A 186 -2.57 -0.86 -5.16
C MET A 186 -1.23 -0.31 -4.72
N TYR A 187 -1.25 0.79 -3.98
CA TYR A 187 -0.10 1.31 -3.23
C TYR A 187 -0.31 1.06 -1.74
N PHE A 188 0.77 0.77 -1.04
CA PHE A 188 0.76 0.47 0.39
C PHE A 188 1.80 1.31 1.13
N ASP A 189 1.55 1.51 2.43
CA ASP A 189 2.62 1.89 3.34
C ASP A 189 3.62 0.74 3.54
N ASP A 190 4.75 1.01 4.18
CA ASP A 190 5.79 0.01 4.39
C ASP A 190 5.30 -1.22 5.16
N THR A 191 4.43 -1.03 6.15
CA THR A 191 3.97 -2.11 7.05
C THR A 191 3.01 -3.03 6.32
N ASN A 192 1.98 -2.45 5.69
CA ASN A 192 0.97 -3.18 4.95
C ASN A 192 1.53 -3.82 3.69
N TYR A 193 2.54 -3.20 3.05
CA TYR A 193 3.23 -3.84 1.93
C TYR A 193 3.93 -5.14 2.37
N VAL A 194 4.66 -5.13 3.49
CA VAL A 194 5.33 -6.32 4.02
C VAL A 194 4.30 -7.39 4.39
N ILE A 195 3.22 -7.03 5.11
CA ILE A 195 2.15 -7.97 5.46
C ILE A 195 1.53 -8.59 4.21
N THR A 196 1.24 -7.77 3.20
CA THR A 196 0.65 -8.22 1.93
C THR A 196 1.59 -9.16 1.19
N LYS A 197 2.88 -8.82 1.12
CA LYS A 197 3.90 -9.66 0.49
C LYS A 197 4.02 -11.01 1.22
N ASP A 198 4.09 -11.01 2.54
CA ASP A 198 4.20 -12.22 3.35
C ASP A 198 2.95 -13.11 3.21
N LEU A 199 1.76 -12.50 3.18
CA LEU A 199 0.48 -13.20 3.01
C LEU A 199 0.43 -13.98 1.69
N TYR A 200 0.91 -13.39 0.60
CA TYR A 200 0.88 -14.03 -0.71
C TYR A 200 2.06 -14.96 -0.98
N ALA A 201 3.14 -14.86 -0.19
CA ALA A 201 4.37 -15.64 -0.32
C ALA A 201 4.82 -15.77 -1.79
N PRO A 202 5.10 -14.65 -2.48
CA PRO A 202 5.29 -14.65 -3.92
C PRO A 202 6.64 -15.25 -4.31
N SER A 203 6.72 -15.75 -5.54
CA SER A 203 7.95 -16.22 -6.16
C SER A 203 8.70 -15.05 -6.81
N PRO A 204 10.03 -15.11 -6.96
CA PRO A 204 10.77 -14.12 -7.74
C PRO A 204 10.22 -14.00 -9.16
N TRP A 205 10.13 -12.78 -9.67
CA TRP A 205 9.80 -12.52 -11.08
C TRP A 205 10.92 -13.05 -11.99
N ASN A 206 10.54 -13.74 -13.07
CA ASN A 206 11.49 -14.33 -14.03
C ASN A 206 11.20 -13.87 -15.48
N GLY A 207 10.61 -12.69 -15.64
CA GLY A 207 10.24 -12.14 -16.95
C GLY A 207 8.87 -12.60 -17.46
N TYR A 208 8.56 -12.21 -18.69
CA TYR A 208 7.33 -12.63 -19.36
C TYR A 208 7.33 -14.13 -19.66
N GLY A 209 6.16 -14.78 -19.60
CA GLY A 209 6.06 -16.22 -19.81
C GLY A 209 4.80 -16.82 -19.24
N ILE A 210 4.79 -18.16 -19.15
CA ILE A 210 3.70 -18.93 -18.56
C ILE A 210 4.10 -19.29 -17.13
N TYR A 211 3.24 -18.93 -16.18
CA TYR A 211 3.46 -19.19 -14.76
C TYR A 211 2.52 -20.28 -14.24
N GLU A 212 3.02 -21.04 -13.26
CA GLU A 212 2.26 -22.04 -12.52
C GLU A 212 2.03 -21.59 -11.07
N PRO A 213 0.94 -22.02 -10.39
CA PRO A 213 0.56 -21.54 -9.05
C PRO A 213 1.40 -21.98 -7.85
#